data_AF-A0A820Q9A2-F1
#
_entry.id   AF-A0A820Q9A2-F1
#
_cell.length_a   1.000
_cell.length_b   1.000
_cell.length_c   1.000
_cell.angle_alpha   90.00
_cell.angle_beta   90.00
_cell.angle_gamma   90.00
#
_symmetry.space_group_name_H-M   'P 1'
#
loop_
_entity.id
_entity.type
_entity.pdbx_description
1 polymer ?
#
loop_
_entity_poly.entity_id
_entity_poly.type
_entity_poly.pdbx_seq_one_letter_code
_entity_poly.pdbx_strand_id
1 'polypeptide(L)'
;MYTHILKEILLTINFDDKYINEFITYCREVFSDDENELKNVNQLQTTYKNHIPIWWYTWDAFLYRMLNRALSSMDIDMIVRMGFFINDLNCDIQRLHSEQFGGHQLGKKFIVYRGQGLSKEDFTKITKTEGGLLSFNNFLSTSKNRDVSLNFAQ
;
A
#
# COMPACT_ATOMS: atom_id res chain seq x y z
N MET A 1 12.11 11.31 -7.00
CA MET A 1 13.26 10.70 -7.71
C MET A 1 13.67 9.38 -7.06
N TYR A 2 14.05 9.35 -5.78
CA TYR A 2 14.49 8.11 -5.09
C TYR A 2 13.43 7.00 -5.00
N THR A 3 12.18 7.33 -4.66
CA THR A 3 11.08 6.35 -4.60
C THR A 3 10.80 5.71 -5.95
N HIS A 4 11.04 6.44 -7.04
CA HIS A 4 10.83 5.92 -8.40
C HIS A 4 11.91 4.90 -8.77
N ILE A 5 13.19 5.21 -8.49
CA ILE A 5 14.28 4.26 -8.68
C ILE A 5 14.07 3.00 -7.81
N LEU A 6 13.66 3.18 -6.55
CA LEU A 6 13.37 2.06 -5.65
C LEU A 6 12.25 1.17 -6.20
N LYS A 7 11.15 1.78 -6.68
CA LYS A 7 10.06 1.06 -7.34
C LYS A 7 10.59 0.24 -8.51
N GLU A 8 11.33 0.84 -9.43
CA GLU A 8 11.87 0.14 -10.61
C GLU A 8 12.77 -1.03 -10.19
N ILE A 9 13.64 -0.86 -9.19
CA ILE A 9 14.46 -1.94 -8.63
C ILE A 9 13.56 -3.08 -8.12
N LEU A 10 12.59 -2.79 -7.25
CA LEU A 10 11.67 -3.79 -6.70
C LEU A 10 10.90 -4.53 -7.80
N LEU A 11 10.53 -3.85 -8.89
CA LEU A 11 9.84 -4.46 -10.02
C LEU A 11 10.72 -5.39 -10.85
N THR A 12 12.05 -5.31 -10.75
CA THR A 12 12.98 -6.21 -11.46
C THR A 12 13.40 -7.43 -10.66
N ILE A 13 13.16 -7.43 -9.34
CA ILE A 13 13.48 -8.57 -8.48
C ILE A 13 12.48 -9.68 -8.71
N ASN A 14 12.97 -10.90 -8.91
CA ASN A 14 12.14 -12.10 -8.91
C ASN A 14 11.96 -12.58 -7.46
N PHE A 15 10.86 -12.20 -6.84
CA PHE A 15 10.53 -12.64 -5.48
C PHE A 15 10.00 -14.07 -5.50
N ASP A 16 10.69 -14.97 -4.79
CA ASP A 16 10.25 -16.34 -4.55
C ASP A 16 9.66 -16.48 -3.13
N ASP A 17 9.27 -17.71 -2.78
CA ASP A 17 8.66 -18.03 -1.49
C ASP A 17 9.59 -17.77 -0.29
N LYS A 18 10.91 -17.63 -0.52
CA LYS A 18 11.86 -17.34 0.56
C LYS A 18 11.60 -15.96 1.14
N TYR A 19 11.37 -14.94 0.30
CA TYR A 19 11.10 -13.57 0.75
C TYR A 19 9.82 -13.48 1.58
N ILE A 20 8.79 -14.22 1.17
CA ILE A 20 7.52 -14.31 1.92
C ILE A 20 7.79 -14.92 3.29
N ASN A 21 8.51 -16.03 3.36
CA ASN A 21 8.81 -16.72 4.62
C ASN A 21 9.69 -15.87 5.56
N GLU A 22 10.67 -15.13 5.03
CA GLU A 22 11.47 -14.18 5.80
C GLU A 22 10.60 -13.06 6.38
N PHE A 23 9.68 -12.50 5.59
CA PHE A 23 8.73 -11.50 6.07
C PHE A 23 7.78 -12.05 7.14
N ILE A 24 7.27 -13.27 6.97
CA ILE A 24 6.42 -13.94 7.96
C ILE A 24 7.18 -14.17 9.27
N THR A 25 8.45 -14.59 9.21
CA THR A 25 9.29 -14.78 10.40
C THR A 25 9.46 -13.47 11.16
N TYR A 26 9.79 -12.40 10.44
CA TYR A 26 9.86 -11.05 11.01
C TYR A 26 8.55 -10.62 11.67
N CYS A 27 7.40 -10.85 11.02
CA CYS A 27 6.10 -10.50 11.60
C CYS A 27 5.80 -11.27 12.90
N ARG A 28 6.18 -12.55 12.97
CA ARG A 28 6.01 -13.36 14.21
C ARG A 28 6.84 -12.82 15.38
N GLU A 29 8.02 -12.28 15.11
CA GLU A 29 8.86 -11.65 16.13
C GLU A 29 8.24 -10.33 16.61
N VAL A 30 7.81 -9.48 15.67
CA VAL A 30 7.18 -8.17 15.96
C VAL A 30 5.87 -8.32 16.73
N PHE A 31 5.06 -9.31 16.38
CA PHE A 31 3.74 -9.55 16.98
C PHE A 31 3.76 -10.65 18.05
N SER A 32 4.93 -10.95 18.65
CA SER A 32 5.08 -12.04 19.62
C SER A 32 4.10 -11.98 20.80
N ASP A 33 3.70 -10.77 21.20
CA ASP A 33 2.74 -10.53 22.29
C ASP A 33 1.29 -10.23 21.81
N ASP A 34 1.02 -10.26 20.49
CA ASP A 34 -0.30 -9.99 19.92
C ASP A 34 -0.89 -11.24 19.25
N GLU A 35 -1.68 -12.00 20.01
CA GLU A 35 -2.33 -13.22 19.52
C GLU A 35 -3.25 -12.99 18.30
N ASN A 36 -3.85 -11.80 18.17
CA ASN A 36 -4.74 -11.51 17.06
C ASN A 36 -3.95 -11.27 15.78
N GLU A 37 -2.86 -10.49 15.85
CA GLU A 37 -1.99 -10.30 14.70
C GLU A 37 -1.24 -11.59 14.34
N LEU A 38 -0.87 -12.43 15.30
CA LEU A 38 -0.31 -13.76 14.99
C LEU A 38 -1.28 -14.65 14.21
N LYS A 39 -2.59 -14.58 14.48
CA LYS A 39 -3.61 -15.27 13.65
C LYS A 39 -3.64 -14.70 12.23
N ASN A 40 -3.57 -13.38 12.07
CA ASN A 40 -3.50 -12.76 10.75
C ASN A 40 -2.22 -13.16 9.99
N VAL A 41 -1.08 -13.27 10.68
CA VAL A 41 0.18 -13.74 10.10
C VAL A 41 0.08 -15.20 9.64
N ASN A 42 -0.55 -16.07 10.43
CA ASN A 42 -0.83 -17.45 10.04
C ASN A 42 -1.75 -17.53 8.80
N GLN A 43 -2.77 -16.67 8.76
CA GLN A 43 -3.67 -16.58 7.60
C GLN A 43 -2.90 -16.13 6.35
N LEU A 44 -2.05 -15.11 6.47
CA LEU A 44 -1.18 -14.66 5.38
C LEU A 44 -0.31 -15.82 4.87
N GLN A 45 0.42 -16.50 5.75
CA GLN A 45 1.31 -17.61 5.37
C GLN A 45 0.58 -18.74 4.63
N THR A 46 -0.63 -19.10 5.06
CA THR A 46 -1.37 -20.26 4.52
C THR A 46 -2.19 -19.94 3.28
N THR A 47 -2.61 -18.68 3.12
CA THR A 47 -3.58 -18.31 2.07
C THR A 47 -3.13 -17.18 1.15
N TYR A 48 -1.90 -16.66 1.29
CA TYR A 48 -1.41 -15.54 0.48
C TYR A 48 -1.69 -15.72 -1.01
N LYS A 49 -1.30 -16.87 -1.57
CA LYS A 49 -1.46 -17.22 -2.99
C LYS A 49 -2.90 -17.55 -3.42
N ASN A 50 -3.81 -17.72 -2.46
CA ASN A 50 -5.22 -18.05 -2.75
C ASN A 50 -6.05 -16.80 -3.09
N HIS A 51 -5.53 -15.61 -2.81
CA HIS A 51 -6.17 -14.34 -3.10
C HIS A 51 -5.29 -13.47 -3.98
N ILE A 52 -5.93 -12.56 -4.73
CA ILE A 52 -5.19 -11.53 -5.48
C ILE A 52 -4.59 -10.48 -4.52
N PRO A 53 -3.44 -9.88 -4.83
CA PRO A 53 -2.74 -8.94 -3.94
C PRO A 53 -3.60 -7.77 -3.44
N ILE A 54 -4.50 -7.22 -4.27
CA ILE A 54 -5.39 -6.13 -3.85
C ILE A 54 -6.33 -6.52 -2.71
N TRP A 55 -6.70 -7.80 -2.60
CA TRP A 55 -7.52 -8.32 -1.51
C TRP A 55 -6.79 -8.17 -0.18
N TRP A 56 -5.51 -8.56 -0.14
CA TRP A 56 -4.66 -8.40 1.04
C TRP A 56 -4.40 -6.93 1.39
N TYR A 57 -4.32 -6.05 0.40
CA TYR A 57 -4.15 -4.61 0.62
C TYR A 57 -5.42 -3.95 1.17
N THR A 58 -6.60 -4.47 0.83
CA THR A 58 -7.89 -3.91 1.29
C THR A 58 -8.43 -4.60 2.53
N TRP A 59 -7.81 -5.71 2.96
CA TRP A 59 -8.12 -6.37 4.20
C TRP A 59 -7.59 -5.57 5.40
N ASP A 60 -8.45 -5.34 6.40
CA ASP A 60 -8.11 -4.60 7.61
C ASP A 60 -7.25 -5.43 8.59
N ALA A 61 -6.00 -5.65 8.21
CA ALA A 61 -5.00 -6.36 9.00
C ALA A 61 -3.67 -5.60 9.01
N PHE A 62 -2.67 -6.15 9.71
CA PHE A 62 -1.35 -5.53 9.83
C PHE A 62 -0.72 -5.16 8.49
N LEU A 63 -0.95 -5.95 7.43
CA LEU A 63 -0.23 -5.84 6.17
C LEU A 63 -0.43 -4.48 5.49
N TYR A 64 -1.68 -4.01 5.40
CA TYR A 64 -2.00 -2.68 4.88
C TYR A 64 -1.33 -1.58 5.70
N ARG A 65 -1.41 -1.67 7.03
CA ARG A 65 -0.87 -0.65 7.95
C ARG A 65 0.65 -0.59 7.87
N MET A 66 1.32 -1.74 7.92
CA MET A 66 2.77 -1.85 7.81
C MET A 66 3.27 -1.32 6.47
N LEU A 67 2.63 -1.71 5.36
CA LEU A 67 3.02 -1.25 4.04
C LEU A 67 2.92 0.27 3.90
N ASN A 68 1.77 0.85 4.26
CA ASN A 68 1.57 2.30 4.14
C ASN A 68 2.49 3.08 5.07
N ARG A 69 2.73 2.58 6.28
CA ARG A 69 3.69 3.19 7.21
C ARG A 69 5.09 3.19 6.61
N ALA A 70 5.59 2.04 6.16
CA ALA A 70 6.91 1.90 5.58
C ALA A 70 7.14 2.84 4.39
N LEU A 71 6.17 2.91 3.47
CA LEU A 71 6.22 3.80 2.31
C LEU A 71 6.15 5.28 2.71
N SER A 72 5.33 5.64 3.71
CA SER A 72 5.20 7.03 4.18
C SER A 72 6.44 7.53 4.92
N SER A 73 7.07 6.68 5.72
CA SER A 73 8.28 7.01 6.49
C SER A 73 9.57 6.75 5.73
N MET A 74 9.50 6.22 4.50
CA MET A 74 10.65 5.77 3.70
C MET A 74 11.54 4.79 4.48
N ASP A 75 10.93 3.85 5.20
CA ASP A 75 11.65 2.78 5.89
C ASP A 75 12.14 1.75 4.86
N ILE A 76 13.39 1.91 4.42
CA ILE A 76 13.97 1.11 3.32
C ILE A 76 14.05 -0.38 3.70
N ASP A 77 14.40 -0.72 4.94
CA ASP A 77 14.51 -2.12 5.36
C ASP A 77 13.14 -2.80 5.28
N MET A 78 12.10 -2.15 5.80
CA MET A 78 10.74 -2.66 5.70
C MET A 78 10.24 -2.73 4.25
N ILE A 79 10.51 -1.69 3.44
CA ILE A 79 10.12 -1.68 2.02
C ILE A 79 10.76 -2.86 1.26
N VAL A 80 12.03 -3.18 1.53
CA VAL A 80 12.71 -4.32 0.90
C VAL A 80 12.10 -5.64 1.37
N ARG A 81 11.82 -5.80 2.67
CA ARG A 81 11.15 -7.02 3.20
C ARG A 81 9.76 -7.23 2.60
N MET A 82 9.02 -6.14 2.39
CA MET A 82 7.70 -6.14 1.76
C MET A 82 7.76 -6.07 0.23
N GLY A 83 8.95 -6.17 -0.36
CA GLY A 83 9.19 -5.99 -1.79
C GLY A 83 8.34 -6.93 -2.65
N PHE A 84 8.17 -8.20 -2.22
CA PHE A 84 7.31 -9.17 -2.89
C PHE A 84 5.88 -8.65 -2.99
N PHE A 85 5.33 -8.15 -1.88
CA PHE A 85 3.95 -7.67 -1.83
C PHE A 85 3.78 -6.37 -2.60
N ILE A 86 4.77 -5.47 -2.59
CA ILE A 86 4.78 -4.24 -3.38
C ILE A 86 4.76 -4.56 -4.88
N ASN A 87 5.58 -5.51 -5.31
CA ASN A 87 5.65 -5.96 -6.70
C ASN A 87 4.31 -6.56 -7.13
N ASP A 88 3.83 -7.54 -6.37
CA ASP A 88 2.56 -8.23 -6.61
C ASP A 88 1.38 -7.24 -6.68
N LEU A 89 1.29 -6.33 -5.71
CA LEU A 89 0.24 -5.31 -5.64
C LEU A 89 0.30 -4.33 -6.81
N ASN A 90 1.50 -3.87 -7.19
CA ASN A 90 1.66 -2.96 -8.33
C ASN A 90 1.22 -3.65 -9.64
N CYS A 91 1.65 -4.90 -9.85
CA CYS A 91 1.25 -5.68 -11.02
C CYS A 91 -0.27 -5.92 -11.07
N ASP A 92 -0.88 -6.25 -9.93
CA ASP A 92 -2.32 -6.47 -9.82
C ASP A 92 -3.12 -5.19 -10.12
N ILE A 93 -2.70 -4.05 -9.57
CA ILE A 93 -3.34 -2.75 -9.86
C ILE A 93 -3.21 -2.38 -11.35
N GLN A 94 -2.06 -2.61 -11.98
CA GLN A 94 -1.87 -2.34 -13.41
C GLN A 94 -2.77 -3.22 -14.29
N ARG A 95 -2.90 -4.50 -13.93
CA ARG A 95 -3.82 -5.43 -14.58
C ARG A 95 -5.28 -4.96 -14.44
N LEU A 96 -5.73 -4.67 -13.23
CA LEU A 96 -7.08 -4.19 -12.94
C LEU A 96 -7.39 -2.87 -13.65
N HIS A 97 -6.43 -1.94 -13.68
CA HIS A 97 -6.55 -0.70 -14.44
C HIS A 97 -6.74 -0.98 -15.94
N SER A 98 -5.96 -1.91 -16.51
CA SER A 98 -6.07 -2.28 -17.92
C SER A 98 -7.40 -2.96 -18.24
N GLU A 99 -7.92 -3.80 -17.34
CA GLU A 99 -9.26 -4.41 -17.46
C GLU A 99 -10.38 -3.38 -17.39
N GLN A 100 -10.26 -2.40 -16.49
CA GLN A 100 -11.28 -1.37 -16.29
C GLN A 100 -11.30 -0.33 -17.41
N PHE A 101 -10.14 0.02 -17.98
CA PHE A 101 -10.01 1.16 -18.90
C PHE A 101 -9.50 0.82 -20.32
N GLY A 102 -9.09 -0.43 -20.59
CA GLY A 102 -8.49 -0.85 -21.85
C GLY A 102 -9.43 -0.86 -23.07
N GLY A 103 -10.75 -0.78 -22.86
CA GLY A 103 -11.75 -0.94 -23.91
C GLY A 103 -12.66 0.28 -24.17
N HIS A 104 -12.12 1.45 -24.53
CA HIS A 104 -12.87 2.67 -24.93
C HIS A 104 -13.31 3.64 -23.80
N GLN A 105 -12.85 3.46 -22.55
CA GLN A 105 -13.15 4.40 -21.44
C GLN A 105 -12.02 5.37 -21.11
N LEU A 106 -10.97 5.41 -21.94
CA LEU A 106 -9.85 6.36 -21.84
C LEU A 106 -10.38 7.81 -21.85
N GLY A 107 -10.46 8.42 -20.66
CA GLY A 107 -10.79 9.85 -20.52
C GLY A 107 -11.97 10.20 -19.62
N LYS A 108 -12.71 9.23 -19.07
CA LYS A 108 -13.75 9.54 -18.07
C LYS A 108 -13.12 9.94 -16.74
N LYS A 109 -13.05 11.24 -16.49
CA LYS A 109 -12.70 11.79 -15.18
C LYS A 109 -13.82 11.46 -14.19
N PHE A 110 -13.45 11.08 -12.98
CA PHE A 110 -14.38 10.91 -11.87
C PHE A 110 -13.75 11.48 -10.61
N ILE A 111 -14.61 11.85 -9.66
CA ILE A 111 -14.20 12.43 -8.38
C ILE A 111 -14.10 11.29 -7.37
N VAL A 112 -13.03 11.30 -6.59
CA VAL A 112 -12.83 10.46 -5.42
C VAL A 112 -12.40 11.31 -4.25
N TYR A 113 -12.65 10.81 -3.06
CA TYR A 113 -12.36 11.46 -1.79
C TYR A 113 -11.42 10.58 -0.97
N ARG A 114 -10.50 11.21 -0.25
CA ARG A 114 -9.57 10.57 0.67
C ARG A 114 -9.55 11.37 1.97
N GLY A 115 -9.88 10.72 3.07
CA GLY A 115 -9.58 11.24 4.40
C GLY A 115 -8.14 10.91 4.75
N GLN A 116 -7.46 11.87 5.37
CA GLN A 116 -6.08 11.73 5.82
C GLN A 116 -5.87 12.65 7.02
N GLY A 117 -5.60 12.08 8.18
CA GLY A 117 -5.03 12.83 9.30
C GLY A 117 -3.69 13.43 8.90
N LEU A 118 -3.46 14.70 9.25
CA LEU A 118 -2.27 15.45 8.87
C LEU A 118 -1.80 16.34 10.02
N SER A 119 -0.49 16.45 10.21
CA SER A 119 0.08 17.41 11.16
C SER A 119 -0.24 18.84 10.76
N LYS A 120 -0.27 19.76 11.73
CA LYS A 120 -0.51 21.18 11.46
C LYS A 120 0.61 21.77 10.59
N GLU A 121 1.83 21.28 10.80
CA GLU A 121 3.04 21.65 10.06
C GLU A 121 2.92 21.26 8.59
N ASP A 122 2.57 20.00 8.31
CA ASP A 122 2.39 19.51 6.95
C ASP A 122 1.21 20.20 6.26
N PHE A 123 0.09 20.41 6.97
CA PHE A 123 -1.04 21.17 6.45
C PHE A 123 -0.61 22.58 6.03
N THR A 124 0.10 23.28 6.91
CA THR A 124 0.62 24.62 6.63
C THR A 124 1.56 24.61 5.42
N LYS A 125 2.43 23.60 5.30
CA LYS A 125 3.32 23.44 4.16
C LYS A 125 2.54 23.27 2.85
N ILE A 126 1.51 22.42 2.84
CA ILE A 126 0.65 22.21 1.67
C ILE A 126 -0.05 23.52 1.26
N THR A 127 -0.62 24.25 2.21
CA THR A 127 -1.29 25.53 1.93
C THR A 127 -0.35 26.60 1.36
N LYS A 128 0.94 26.59 1.76
CA LYS A 128 1.95 27.50 1.23
C LYS A 128 2.50 27.11 -0.15
N THR A 129 2.24 25.88 -0.60
CA THR A 129 2.66 25.37 -1.92
C THR A 129 1.54 25.44 -2.96
N GLU A 130 0.65 26.44 -2.87
CA GLU A 130 -0.43 26.64 -3.85
C GLU A 130 0.13 26.77 -5.28
N GLY A 131 -0.50 26.10 -6.23
CA GLY A 131 -0.01 25.97 -7.61
C GLY A 131 1.13 24.95 -7.79
N GLY A 132 1.63 24.34 -6.71
CA GLY A 132 2.62 23.26 -6.74
C GLY A 132 2.01 21.86 -6.97
N LEU A 133 2.88 20.85 -7.01
CA LEU A 133 2.50 19.44 -7.13
C LEU A 133 2.66 18.72 -5.78
N LEU A 134 1.72 17.82 -5.49
CA LEU A 134 1.82 16.86 -4.38
C LEU A 134 2.26 15.50 -4.92
N SER A 135 3.22 14.88 -4.24
CA SER A 135 3.69 13.53 -4.54
C SER A 135 3.47 12.65 -3.33
N PHE A 136 3.01 11.43 -3.57
CA PHE A 136 2.78 10.41 -2.55
C PHE A 136 3.75 9.25 -2.77
N ASN A 137 4.33 8.73 -1.70
CA ASN A 137 5.20 7.54 -1.77
C ASN A 137 4.42 6.24 -1.60
N ASN A 138 3.16 6.32 -1.17
CA ASN A 138 2.29 5.20 -0.88
C ASN A 138 1.19 5.01 -1.94
N PHE A 139 0.57 3.84 -1.93
CA PHE A 139 -0.63 3.57 -2.70
C PHE A 139 -1.81 4.39 -2.15
N LEU A 140 -2.59 5.00 -3.06
CA LEU A 140 -3.73 5.82 -2.69
C LEU A 140 -5.02 5.00 -2.68
N SER A 141 -5.48 4.62 -1.49
CA SER A 141 -6.86 4.22 -1.26
C SER A 141 -7.78 5.45 -1.21
N THR A 142 -8.88 5.41 -1.95
CA THR A 142 -9.87 6.51 -2.08
C THR A 142 -11.28 5.94 -2.20
N SER A 143 -12.30 6.76 -1.92
CA SER A 143 -13.72 6.39 -2.03
C SER A 143 -14.46 7.34 -2.96
N LYS A 144 -15.46 6.82 -3.69
CA LYS A 144 -16.44 7.67 -4.40
C LYS A 144 -17.44 8.35 -3.45
N ASN A 145 -17.62 7.80 -2.25
CA ASN A 145 -18.48 8.36 -1.22
C ASN A 145 -17.64 9.20 -0.24
N ARG A 146 -17.97 10.48 -0.13
CA ARG A 146 -17.30 11.43 0.75
C ARG A 146 -17.42 11.04 2.22
N ASP A 147 -18.58 10.58 2.67
CA ASP A 147 -18.80 10.25 4.09
C ASP A 147 -17.94 9.05 4.53
N VAL A 148 -17.79 8.06 3.65
CA VAL A 148 -16.85 6.94 3.87
C VAL A 148 -15.42 7.45 4.01
N SER A 149 -15.01 8.43 3.19
CA SER A 149 -13.65 8.96 3.25
C SER A 149 -13.38 9.74 4.55
N LEU A 150 -14.38 10.42 5.11
CA LEU A 150 -14.21 11.22 6.33
C LEU A 150 -13.87 10.37 7.55
N ASN A 151 -14.27 9.10 7.56
CA ASN A 151 -13.91 8.16 8.64
C ASN A 151 -12.39 7.92 8.75
N PHE A 152 -11.62 8.25 7.70
CA PHE A 152 -10.16 8.14 7.68
C PHE A 152 -9.43 9.47 7.95
N ALA A 153 -10.16 10.55 8.23
CA ALA A 153 -9.60 11.89 8.42
C ALA A 153 -9.26 12.23 9.89
N GLN A 154 -9.32 11.25 10.79
CA GLN A 154 -8.93 11.41 12.20
C GLN A 154 -7.41 11.50 12.37
#